data_AF-A0A0U2YJI5-F1
#
_entry.id   AF-A0A0U2YJI5-F1
#
_cell.length_a   1.000
_cell.length_b   1.000
_cell.length_c   1.000
_cell.angle_alpha   90.00
_cell.angle_beta   90.00
_cell.angle_gamma   90.00
#
_symmetry.space_group_name_H-M   'P 1'
#
loop_
_entity.id
_entity.type
_entity.pdbx_description
1 polymer ?
#
loop_
_entity_poly.entity_id
_entity_poly.type
_entity_poly.pdbx_seq_one_letter_code
_entity_poly.pdbx_strand_id
1 'polypeptide(L)' 'MSVTAAQGFRAAGVAAGLKSSAAPDVAVVVNDGPSSTAAAVFTGNRCKA' A
#
# COMPACT_ATOMS: atom_id res chain seq x y z
N MET A 1 6.04 2.58 -15.28
CA MET A 1 6.90 2.42 -14.08
C MET A 1 6.05 2.64 -12.82
N SER A 2 6.25 1.85 -11.76
CA SER A 2 5.42 1.85 -10.52
C SER A 2 6.28 1.57 -9.28
N VAL A 3 5.68 1.28 -8.13
CA VAL A 3 6.32 1.15 -6.80
C VAL A 3 7.40 0.06 -6.70
N THR A 4 7.36 -0.97 -7.55
CA THR A 4 8.37 -2.04 -7.61
C THR A 4 9.54 -1.72 -8.55
N ALA A 5 9.56 -0.53 -9.17
CA ALA A 5 10.68 -0.14 -10.04
C ALA A 5 11.98 0.12 -9.26
N ALA A 6 11.86 0.61 -8.02
CA ALA A 6 13.00 0.77 -7.13
C ALA A 6 13.39 -0.59 -6.51
N GLN A 7 14.70 -0.83 -6.40
CA GLN A 7 15.22 -2.02 -5.70
C GLN A 7 14.83 -2.01 -4.23
N GLY A 8 14.58 -3.19 -3.66
CA GLY A 8 14.19 -3.35 -2.26
C GLY A 8 12.69 -3.15 -1.98
N PHE A 9 11.85 -2.99 -3.01
CA PHE A 9 10.40 -2.90 -2.86
C PHE A 9 9.66 -4.05 -3.56
N ARG A 10 8.77 -4.73 -2.83
CA ARG A 10 7.83 -5.72 -3.36
C ARG A 10 6.39 -5.27 -3.13
N ALA A 11 5.47 -5.67 -4.00
CA ALA A 11 4.06 -5.35 -3.86
C ALA A 11 3.17 -6.49 -4.34
N ALA A 12 1.98 -6.61 -3.75
CA ALA A 12 0.94 -7.53 -4.18
C ALA A 12 -0.44 -6.92 -3.96
N GLY A 13 -1.42 -7.33 -4.76
CA GLY A 13 -2.82 -6.99 -4.61
C GLY A 13 -3.67 -8.25 -4.79
N VAL A 14 -4.65 -8.45 -3.91
CA VAL A 14 -5.50 -9.65 -3.89
C VAL A 14 -6.96 -9.27 -3.74
N ALA A 15 -7.85 -10.18 -4.15
CA ALA A 15 -9.26 -10.14 -3.79
C ALA A 15 -9.44 -10.87 -2.44
N ALA A 16 -9.59 -10.11 -1.37
CA ALA A 16 -9.79 -10.58 -0.01
C ALA A 16 -11.27 -10.63 0.42
N GLY A 17 -12.19 -10.14 -0.42
CA GLY A 17 -13.64 -10.23 -0.19
C GLY A 17 -14.24 -9.04 0.55
N LEU A 18 -13.53 -7.92 0.63
CA LEU A 18 -14.06 -6.64 1.12
C LEU A 18 -15.04 -6.01 0.12
N LYS A 19 -14.75 -6.19 -1.17
CA LYS A 19 -15.69 -5.82 -2.24
C LYS A 19 -16.64 -6.99 -2.50
N SER A 20 -17.90 -6.67 -2.79
CA SER A 20 -18.87 -7.65 -3.28
C SER A 20 -18.53 -8.20 -4.68
N SER A 21 -17.74 -7.44 -5.45
CA SER A 21 -17.14 -7.90 -6.69
C SER A 21 -15.83 -8.64 -6.44
N ALA A 22 -15.46 -9.56 -7.32
CA ALA A 22 -14.18 -10.29 -7.25
C ALA A 22 -12.94 -9.43 -7.61
N ALA A 23 -13.07 -8.11 -7.63
CA ALA A 23 -11.97 -7.22 -7.94
C ALA A 23 -11.00 -7.14 -6.76
N PRO A 24 -9.67 -7.00 -6.99
CA PRO A 24 -8.70 -6.79 -5.91
C PRO A 24 -9.09 -5.61 -5.02
N ASP A 25 -8.97 -5.81 -3.71
CA ASP A 25 -9.48 -4.90 -2.68
C ASP A 25 -8.51 -4.71 -1.51
N VAL A 26 -7.48 -5.55 -1.42
CA VAL A 26 -6.37 -5.41 -0.46
C VAL A 26 -5.07 -5.34 -1.24
N ALA A 27 -4.20 -4.42 -0.84
CA ALA A 27 -2.86 -4.26 -1.39
C ALA A 27 -1.82 -4.15 -0.28
N VAL A 28 -0.62 -4.64 -0.55
CA VAL A 28 0.55 -4.50 0.33
C VAL A 28 1.74 -4.00 -0.49
N VAL A 29 2.53 -3.12 0.13
CA VAL A 29 3.86 -2.73 -0.33
C VAL A 29 4.84 -3.02 0.80
N VAL A 30 5.91 -3.73 0.50
CA VAL A 30 6.95 -4.15 1.45
C VAL A 30 8.26 -3.50 1.05
N ASN A 31 8.87 -2.80 2.00
CA ASN A 31 10.27 -2.39 1.93
C ASN A 31 11.11 -3.50 2.58
N ASP A 32 11.93 -4.19 1.78
CA ASP A 32 12.79 -5.28 2.24
C ASP A 32 14.07 -4.79 2.95
N GLY A 33 14.28 -3.47 3.08
CA GLY A 33 15.39 -2.85 3.81
C GLY A 33 16.67 -2.66 2.98
N PRO A 34 17.79 -2.25 3.61
CA PRO A 34 18.02 -2.18 5.05
C PRO A 34 17.48 -0.91 5.74
N SER A 35 17.20 0.15 4.97
CA SER A 35 16.62 1.38 5.53
C SER A 35 15.10 1.29 5.60
N SER A 36 14.52 1.78 6.69
CA SER A 36 13.07 1.87 6.92
C SER A 36 12.57 3.32 7.01
N THR A 37 13.28 4.28 6.41
CA THR A 37 12.87 5.68 6.41
C THR A 37 11.52 5.87 5.69
N ALA A 38 10.63 6.64 6.31
CA ALA A 38 9.32 6.98 5.75
C ALA A 38 8.89 8.39 6.19
N ALA A 39 8.01 9.01 5.40
CA ALA A 39 7.33 10.26 5.74
C ALA A 39 5.88 10.18 5.23
N ALA A 40 4.95 10.77 5.97
CA ALA A 40 3.53 10.77 5.62
C ALA A 40 2.88 12.09 6.02
N VAL A 41 1.88 12.50 5.25
CA VAL A 41 0.94 13.56 5.59
C VAL A 41 -0.47 12.98 5.54
N PHE A 42 -1.36 13.50 6.38
CA PHE A 42 -2.73 12.99 6.53
C PHE A 42 -3.75 14.11 6.27
N THR A 43 -4.99 13.72 6.03
CA THR A 43 -6.09 14.68 5.84
C THR A 43 -6.28 15.57 7.09
N GLY A 44 -6.53 16.86 6.84
CA GLY A 44 -6.84 17.85 7.88
C GLY A 44 -8.29 17.81 8.38
N ASN A 45 -9.15 16.96 7.82
CA ASN A 45 -10.55 16.86 8.24
C ASN A 45 -10.65 16.49 9.74
N ARG A 46 -11.65 17.01 10.45
CA ARG A 46 -11.92 16.71 11.87
C ARG A 46 -12.55 15.33 12.05
N CYS A 47 -13.37 14.87 11.11
CA CYS A 47 -13.87 13.51 11.07
C CYS A 47 -12.86 12.67 10.28
N LYS A 48 -12.02 11.92 11.00
CA LYS A 48 -11.01 11.02 10.44
C LYS A 48 -11.49 9.58 10.64
N ALA A 49 -11.13 8.72 9.68
CA ALA A 49 -11.47 7.30 9.70
C ALA A 49 -10.91 6.58 10.93
#